data_AF-X1U9X2-F1
#
_entry.id   AF-X1U9X2-F1
#
_cell.length_a   1.000
_cell.length_b   1.000
_cell.length_c   1.000
_cell.angle_alpha   90.00
_cell.angle_beta   90.00
_cell.angle_gamma   90.00
#
_symmetry.space_group_name_H-M   'P 1'
#
loop_
_entity.id
_entity.type
_entity.pdbx_description
1 polymer ?
#
loop_
_entity_poly.entity_id
_entity_poly.type
_entity_poly.pdbx_seq_one_letter_code
_entity_poly.pdbx_strand_id
1 'polypeptide(L)'
;AYTYLAKLSPRQKMWFMLSVVAALLISALGILREPDRPGQAPNQFTVNMSIREIAPKLGVTGKGLARELALPLDTPKNKPLNKLGTSQEQLEHAAAHILSHRSTGLKYYLFAAIVPVIGWCTSESCLDINAEMITENKFDASDKRVV
;
A
#
# COMPACT_ATOMS: atom_id res chain seq x y z
N ALA A 1 -23.03 17.71 13.43
CA ALA A 1 -23.14 17.12 12.08
C ALA A 1 -22.31 17.97 11.12
N TYR A 2 -21.52 17.34 10.25
CA TYR A 2 -20.40 17.90 9.47
C TYR A 2 -20.73 19.16 8.64
N THR A 3 -20.58 20.35 9.22
CA THR A 3 -20.80 21.66 8.57
C THR A 3 -19.56 22.24 7.86
N TYR A 4 -18.52 21.44 7.63
CA TYR A 4 -17.34 21.88 6.86
C TYR A 4 -17.55 21.76 5.34
N LEU A 5 -18.28 20.75 4.90
CA LEU A 5 -18.55 20.54 3.47
C LEU A 5 -19.47 21.62 2.89
N ALA A 6 -20.34 22.23 3.70
CA ALA A 6 -21.30 23.23 3.24
C ALA A 6 -20.61 24.52 2.73
N LYS A 7 -19.48 24.92 3.34
CA LYS A 7 -18.71 26.13 3.02
C LYS A 7 -17.84 26.05 1.77
N LEU A 8 -17.71 24.88 1.15
CA LEU A 8 -16.93 24.71 -0.07
C LEU A 8 -17.72 25.19 -1.29
N SER A 9 -17.03 25.86 -2.23
CA SER A 9 -17.63 26.30 -3.48
C SER A 9 -18.14 25.10 -4.30
N PRO A 10 -19.16 25.26 -5.15
CA PRO A 10 -19.67 24.16 -5.97
C PRO A 10 -18.59 23.48 -6.82
N ARG A 11 -17.59 24.27 -7.28
CA ARG A 11 -16.43 23.77 -8.02
C ARG A 11 -15.54 22.90 -7.14
N GLN A 12 -15.23 23.34 -5.92
CA GLN A 12 -14.43 22.57 -4.97
C GLN A 12 -15.11 21.25 -4.57
N LYS A 13 -16.44 21.28 -4.38
CA LYS A 13 -17.24 20.07 -4.11
C LYS A 13 -17.17 19.08 -5.27
N MET A 14 -17.34 19.56 -6.50
CA MET A 14 -17.27 18.71 -7.70
C MET A 14 -15.90 18.02 -7.82
N TRP A 15 -14.81 18.77 -7.64
CA TRP A 15 -13.45 18.24 -7.72
C TRP A 15 -13.11 17.27 -6.59
N PHE A 16 -13.56 17.55 -5.36
CA PHE A 16 -13.41 16.63 -4.23
C PHE A 16 -14.14 15.31 -4.49
N MET A 17 -15.36 15.37 -5.00
CA MET A 17 -16.11 14.15 -5.35
C MET A 17 -15.42 13.38 -6.47
N LEU A 18 -14.89 14.06 -7.48
CA LEU A 18 -14.16 13.44 -8.58
C LEU A 18 -12.89 12.71 -8.10
N SER A 19 -12.12 13.32 -7.20
CA SER A 19 -10.89 12.71 -6.66
C SER A 19 -11.17 11.51 -5.77
N VAL A 20 -12.23 11.56 -4.94
CA VAL A 20 -12.67 10.42 -4.14
C VAL A 20 -13.11 9.27 -5.04
N VAL A 21 -13.90 9.54 -6.07
CA VAL A 21 -14.32 8.51 -7.04
C VAL A 21 -13.11 7.91 -7.75
N ALA A 22 -12.16 8.73 -8.21
CA ALA A 22 -10.94 8.26 -8.83
C ALA A 22 -10.09 7.39 -7.89
N ALA A 23 -9.93 7.80 -6.63
CA ALA A 23 -9.20 7.02 -5.63
C ALA A 23 -9.86 5.66 -5.36
N LEU A 24 -11.19 5.63 -5.27
CA LEU A 24 -11.95 4.39 -5.12
C LEU A 24 -11.81 3.49 -6.35
N LEU A 25 -11.87 4.04 -7.56
CA LEU A 25 -11.69 3.28 -8.80
C LEU A 25 -10.26 2.70 -8.89
N ILE A 26 -9.23 3.50 -8.60
CA ILE A 26 -7.83 3.03 -8.58
C ILE A 26 -7.65 1.93 -7.54
N SER A 27 -8.22 2.09 -6.35
CA SER A 27 -8.14 1.09 -5.27
C SER A 27 -8.85 -0.21 -5.67
N ALA A 28 -10.04 -0.12 -6.25
CA ALA A 28 -10.81 -1.27 -6.72
C ALA A 28 -10.11 -1.99 -7.88
N LEU A 29 -9.55 -1.24 -8.85
CA LEU A 29 -8.71 -1.79 -9.92
C LEU A 29 -7.45 -2.46 -9.36
N GLY A 30 -6.83 -1.88 -8.34
CA GLY A 30 -5.66 -2.45 -7.67
C GLY A 30 -5.98 -3.80 -7.01
N ILE A 31 -7.13 -3.91 -6.33
CA ILE A 31 -7.60 -5.16 -5.73
C ILE A 31 -7.95 -6.19 -6.81
N LEU A 32 -8.69 -5.79 -7.85
CA LEU A 32 -9.15 -6.69 -8.92
C LEU A 32 -7.99 -7.20 -9.80
N ARG A 33 -6.98 -6.36 -10.03
CA ARG A 33 -5.78 -6.74 -10.78
C ARG A 33 -4.67 -7.32 -9.93
N GLU A 34 -4.84 -7.38 -8.61
CA GLU A 34 -3.88 -8.10 -7.79
C GLU A 34 -4.02 -9.57 -8.20
N PRO A 35 -3.04 -10.16 -8.93
CA PRO A 35 -3.18 -11.52 -9.42
C PRO A 35 -3.44 -12.40 -8.23
N ASP A 36 -4.40 -13.33 -8.35
CA ASP A 36 -4.68 -14.35 -7.34
C ASP A 36 -3.34 -14.88 -6.86
N ARG A 37 -2.93 -14.39 -5.69
CA ARG A 37 -1.76 -14.91 -5.03
C ARG A 37 -2.19 -16.34 -4.76
N PRO A 38 -1.48 -17.36 -5.26
CA PRO A 38 -1.68 -18.67 -4.69
C PRO A 38 -1.36 -18.46 -3.22
N GLY A 39 -2.42 -18.35 -2.40
CA GLY A 39 -2.36 -18.59 -0.98
C GLY A 39 -1.90 -20.02 -0.94
N GLN A 40 -0.59 -20.22 -0.94
CA GLN A 40 0.03 -21.52 -0.83
C GLN A 40 -0.41 -21.99 0.53
N ALA A 41 -1.45 -22.82 0.51
CA ALA A 41 -2.05 -23.35 1.71
C ALA A 41 -0.90 -23.91 2.56
N PRO A 42 -0.91 -23.68 3.88
CA PRO A 42 0.14 -24.16 4.77
C PRO A 42 0.45 -25.67 4.59
N ASN A 43 -0.52 -26.44 4.09
CA ASN A 43 -0.40 -27.87 3.78
C ASN A 43 0.32 -28.23 2.46
N GLN A 44 0.81 -27.27 1.65
CA GLN A 44 1.50 -27.60 0.38
C GLN A 44 2.97 -27.95 0.56
N PHE A 45 3.58 -27.56 1.68
CA PHE A 45 4.99 -27.79 1.94
C PHE A 45 5.14 -28.85 3.01
N THR A 46 5.91 -29.90 2.71
CA THR A 46 6.24 -30.96 3.66
C THR A 46 7.75 -31.04 3.83
N VAL A 47 8.20 -31.39 5.04
CA VAL A 47 9.62 -31.65 5.32
C VAL A 47 10.25 -32.79 4.49
N ASN A 48 9.44 -33.57 3.78
CA ASN A 48 9.93 -34.56 2.82
C ASN A 48 10.46 -33.92 1.52
N MET A 49 10.08 -32.67 1.24
CA MET A 49 10.61 -31.92 0.11
C MET A 49 11.97 -31.28 0.45
N SER A 50 12.72 -30.98 -0.60
CA SER A 50 14.02 -30.32 -0.51
C SER A 50 13.91 -28.79 -0.61
N ILE A 51 14.91 -28.07 -0.11
CA ILE A 51 15.00 -26.60 -0.22
C ILE A 51 14.88 -26.16 -1.70
N ARG A 52 15.43 -26.94 -2.64
CA ARG A 52 15.38 -26.65 -4.07
C ARG A 52 13.96 -26.68 -4.64
N GLU A 53 13.07 -27.49 -4.09
CA GLU A 53 11.68 -27.60 -4.53
C GLU A 53 10.78 -26.54 -3.88
N ILE A 54 11.06 -26.22 -2.60
CA ILE A 54 10.24 -25.30 -1.79
C ILE A 54 10.56 -23.83 -2.13
N ALA A 55 11.84 -23.47 -2.23
CA ALA A 55 12.27 -22.10 -2.45
C ALA A 55 11.64 -21.41 -3.68
N PRO A 56 11.63 -22.00 -4.89
CA PRO A 56 11.01 -21.36 -6.06
C PRO A 56 9.49 -21.23 -5.91
N LYS A 57 8.83 -22.17 -5.22
CA LYS A 57 7.40 -22.11 -4.94
C LYS A 57 7.06 -20.93 -4.02
N LEU A 58 7.89 -20.67 -3.01
CA LEU A 58 7.78 -19.50 -2.14
C LEU A 58 8.25 -18.19 -2.80
N GLY A 59 8.81 -18.24 -4.01
CA GLY A 59 9.36 -17.07 -4.70
C GLY A 59 10.63 -16.50 -4.06
N VAL A 60 11.37 -17.33 -3.31
CA VAL A 60 12.65 -16.95 -2.66
C VAL A 60 13.81 -17.76 -3.22
N THR A 61 15.04 -17.30 -2.96
CA THR A 61 16.23 -18.09 -3.28
C THR A 61 16.41 -19.22 -2.25
N GLY A 62 17.01 -20.34 -2.65
CA GLY A 62 17.32 -21.43 -1.71
C GLY A 62 18.24 -21.01 -0.55
N LYS A 63 19.10 -20.00 -0.75
CA LYS A 63 19.90 -19.41 0.33
C LYS A 63 19.04 -18.60 1.31
N GLY A 64 18.06 -17.85 0.78
CA GLY A 64 17.09 -17.13 1.59
C GLY A 64 16.27 -18.08 2.47
N LEU A 65 15.73 -19.14 1.87
CA LEU A 65 15.00 -20.16 2.64
C LEU A 65 15.87 -20.85 3.69
N ALA A 66 17.13 -21.19 3.37
CA ALA A 66 18.06 -21.78 4.36
C ALA A 66 18.30 -20.84 5.55
N ARG A 67 18.43 -19.53 5.31
CA ARG A 67 18.60 -18.51 6.36
C ARG A 67 17.37 -18.43 7.28
N GLU A 68 16.16 -18.45 6.70
CA GLU A 68 14.91 -18.43 7.47
C GLU A 68 14.71 -19.69 8.31
N LEU A 69 15.20 -20.84 7.82
CA LEU A 69 15.20 -22.11 8.56
C LEU A 69 16.37 -22.24 9.55
N ALA A 70 17.16 -21.18 9.74
CA ALA A 70 18.38 -21.17 10.57
C ALA A 70 19.40 -22.27 10.18
N LEU A 71 19.40 -22.70 8.92
CA LEU A 71 20.35 -23.67 8.38
C LEU A 71 21.62 -22.98 7.84
N PRO A 72 22.80 -23.64 7.89
CA PRO A 72 24.00 -23.14 7.24
C PRO A 72 23.78 -22.86 5.74
N LEU A 73 24.42 -21.83 5.20
CA LEU A 73 24.26 -21.46 3.78
C LEU A 73 24.77 -22.52 2.80
N ASP A 74 25.72 -23.35 3.25
CA ASP A 74 26.29 -24.48 2.49
C ASP A 74 25.50 -25.79 2.65
N THR A 75 24.31 -25.72 3.26
CA THR A 75 23.43 -26.88 3.43
C THR A 75 23.04 -27.46 2.07
N PRO A 76 23.09 -28.80 1.90
CA PRO A 76 22.75 -29.45 0.64
C PRO A 76 21.27 -29.24 0.29
N LYS A 77 21.03 -28.45 -0.77
CA LYS A 77 19.68 -28.03 -1.22
C LYS A 77 18.82 -29.15 -1.82
N ASN A 78 19.44 -30.27 -2.18
CA ASN A 78 18.77 -31.45 -2.74
C ASN A 78 18.38 -32.46 -1.65
N LYS A 79 18.77 -32.27 -0.39
CA LYS A 79 18.34 -33.15 0.70
C LYS A 79 16.95 -32.75 1.21
N PRO A 80 16.10 -33.72 1.56
CA PRO A 80 14.86 -33.45 2.28
C PRO A 80 15.11 -32.71 3.59
N LEU A 81 14.23 -31.78 3.94
CA LEU A 81 14.33 -30.98 5.18
C LEU A 81 14.31 -31.85 6.45
N ASN A 82 13.58 -32.98 6.45
CA ASN A 82 13.56 -33.91 7.58
C ASN A 82 14.94 -34.54 7.87
N LYS A 83 15.80 -34.69 6.85
CA LYS A 83 17.18 -35.18 6.99
C LYS A 83 18.15 -34.09 7.44
N LEU A 84 17.70 -32.84 7.43
CA LEU A 84 18.45 -31.67 7.88
C LEU A 84 18.07 -31.26 9.32
N GLY A 85 17.20 -32.03 9.98
CA GLY A 85 16.76 -31.76 11.35
C GLY A 85 15.68 -30.67 11.44
N THR A 86 15.08 -30.27 10.32
CA THR A 86 14.02 -29.26 10.29
C THR A 86 12.66 -29.91 10.55
N SER A 87 11.91 -29.38 11.51
CA SER A 87 10.53 -29.83 11.79
C SER A 87 9.52 -29.20 10.84
N GLN A 88 8.31 -29.78 10.80
CA GLN A 88 7.22 -29.25 9.98
C GLN A 88 6.78 -27.87 10.48
N GLU A 89 6.76 -27.65 11.80
CA GLU A 89 6.43 -26.36 12.41
C GLU A 89 7.43 -25.27 12.04
N GLN A 90 8.73 -25.59 12.00
CA GLN A 90 9.76 -24.65 11.57
C GLN A 90 9.60 -24.23 10.10
N LEU A 91 9.26 -25.19 9.24
CA LEU A 91 8.98 -24.93 7.83
C LEU A 91 7.75 -24.04 7.65
N GLU A 92 6.66 -24.34 8.37
CA GLU A 92 5.43 -23.55 8.33
C GLU A 92 5.66 -22.13 8.85
N HIS A 93 6.41 -21.98 9.94
CA HIS A 93 6.75 -20.67 10.49
C HIS A 93 7.62 -19.85 9.52
N ALA A 94 8.64 -20.46 8.91
CA ALA A 94 9.48 -19.80 7.91
C ALA A 94 8.69 -19.43 6.65
N ALA A 95 7.82 -20.32 6.17
CA ALA A 95 6.95 -20.04 5.02
C ALA A 95 5.97 -18.90 5.31
N ALA A 96 5.33 -18.92 6.49
CA ALA A 96 4.44 -17.85 6.93
C ALA A 96 5.17 -16.50 7.06
N HIS A 97 6.39 -16.51 7.59
CA HIS A 97 7.23 -15.31 7.69
C HIS A 97 7.57 -14.75 6.30
N ILE A 98 8.03 -15.59 5.37
CA ILE A 98 8.33 -15.18 3.99
C ILE A 98 7.09 -14.62 3.28
N LEU A 99 5.95 -15.30 3.41
CA LEU A 99 4.70 -14.90 2.76
C LEU A 99 4.15 -13.61 3.35
N SER A 100 4.32 -13.36 4.65
CA SER A 100 3.89 -12.11 5.29
C SER A 100 4.78 -10.92 4.92
N HIS A 101 6.06 -11.14 4.58
CA HIS A 101 6.96 -10.10 4.09
C HIS A 101 6.85 -9.80 2.59
N ARG A 102 6.07 -10.58 1.83
CA ARG A 102 5.90 -10.33 0.41
C ARG A 102 5.09 -9.05 0.20
N SER A 103 5.79 -7.95 -0.11
CA SER A 103 5.17 -6.63 -0.22
C SER A 103 4.05 -6.64 -1.25
N THR A 104 2.86 -6.26 -0.84
CA THR A 104 1.73 -6.14 -1.76
C THR A 104 1.94 -4.96 -2.71
N GLY A 105 1.45 -5.08 -3.96
CA GLY A 105 1.49 -3.98 -4.92
C GLY A 105 0.57 -2.83 -4.51
N LEU A 106 -0.36 -3.10 -3.58
CA LEU A 106 -1.36 -2.19 -3.02
C LEU A 106 -0.78 -0.84 -2.60
N LYS A 107 0.42 -0.82 -1.98
CA LYS A 107 1.07 0.44 -1.58
C LYS A 107 1.29 1.40 -2.75
N TYR A 108 1.60 0.88 -3.94
CA TYR A 108 1.80 1.70 -5.14
C TYR A 108 0.50 2.26 -5.70
N TYR A 109 -0.60 1.51 -5.57
CA TYR A 109 -1.94 2.00 -5.93
C TYR A 109 -2.41 3.10 -4.96
N LEU A 110 -2.12 2.97 -3.66
CA LEU A 110 -2.34 4.01 -2.66
C LEU A 110 -1.54 5.29 -2.99
N PHE A 111 -0.26 5.17 -3.33
CA PHE A 111 0.53 6.34 -3.76
C PHE A 111 -0.01 6.98 -5.03
N ALA A 112 -0.38 6.19 -6.04
CA ALA A 112 -0.98 6.70 -7.27
C ALA A 112 -2.30 7.44 -7.04
N ALA A 113 -3.10 7.02 -6.05
CA ALA A 113 -4.34 7.70 -5.66
C ALA A 113 -4.11 9.07 -4.99
N ILE A 114 -2.95 9.28 -4.34
CA ILE A 114 -2.63 10.53 -3.61
C ILE A 114 -2.10 11.61 -4.55
N VAL A 115 -1.36 11.26 -5.60
CA VAL A 115 -0.79 12.19 -6.58
C VAL A 115 -1.81 13.20 -7.16
N PRO A 116 -3.02 12.79 -7.62
CA PRO A 116 -4.01 13.75 -8.13
C PRO A 116 -4.56 14.69 -7.04
N VAL A 117 -4.53 14.30 -5.77
CA VAL A 117 -4.95 15.16 -4.64
C VAL A 117 -3.91 16.26 -4.37
N ILE A 118 -2.61 15.94 -4.49
CA ILE A 118 -1.52 16.90 -4.27
C ILE A 118 -1.33 17.84 -5.47
N GLY A 119 -1.45 17.33 -6.71
CA GLY A 119 -1.34 18.14 -7.93
C GLY A 119 -2.42 19.23 -8.04
N TRP A 120 -3.56 19.04 -7.38
CA TRP A 120 -4.61 20.06 -7.24
C TRP A 120 -4.21 21.21 -6.29
N CYS A 121 -3.44 20.92 -5.25
CA CYS A 121 -3.00 21.94 -4.30
C CYS A 121 -2.00 22.94 -4.93
N THR A 122 -1.35 22.54 -6.04
CA THR A 122 -0.29 23.32 -6.69
C THR A 122 -0.67 23.97 -8.02
N SER A 123 -1.83 23.66 -8.61
CA SER A 123 -2.27 24.26 -9.88
C SER A 123 -3.46 25.22 -9.68
N GLU A 124 -3.13 26.52 -9.68
CA GLU A 124 -3.98 27.72 -9.80
C GLU A 124 -5.09 27.94 -8.75
N SER A 125 -5.73 26.91 -8.21
CA SER A 125 -6.87 27.03 -7.28
C SER A 125 -6.50 27.50 -5.87
N CYS A 126 -5.21 27.48 -5.51
CA CYS A 126 -4.73 27.98 -4.22
C CYS A 126 -4.47 29.49 -4.23
N LEU A 127 -4.29 30.10 -5.42
CA LEU A 127 -4.10 31.55 -5.56
C LEU A 127 -5.42 32.31 -5.38
N ASP A 128 -6.54 31.74 -5.84
CA ASP A 128 -7.86 32.39 -5.74
C ASP A 128 -8.38 32.45 -4.29
N ILE A 129 -8.13 31.43 -3.47
CA ILE A 129 -8.54 31.42 -2.05
C ILE A 129 -7.84 32.53 -1.25
N ASN A 130 -6.60 32.86 -1.61
CA ASN A 130 -5.85 33.91 -0.94
C ASN A 130 -6.28 35.31 -1.39
N ALA A 131 -6.71 35.46 -2.65
CA ALA A 131 -7.20 36.74 -3.17
C ALA A 131 -8.55 37.13 -2.57
N GLU A 132 -9.48 36.18 -2.43
CA GLU A 132 -10.84 36.44 -1.95
C GLU A 132 -10.89 36.81 -0.44
N MET A 133 -10.01 36.19 0.38
CA MET A 133 -9.84 36.55 1.81
C MET A 133 -9.22 37.94 2.03
N ILE A 134 -8.36 38.42 1.12
CA ILE A 134 -7.74 39.75 1.23
C ILE A 134 -8.75 40.85 0.89
N THR A 135 -9.73 40.58 0.01
CA THR A 135 -10.79 41.53 -0.35
C THR A 135 -11.84 41.72 0.74
N GLU A 136 -12.28 40.66 1.43
CA GLU A 136 -13.26 40.82 2.52
C GLU A 136 -12.67 41.51 3.76
N ASN A 137 -11.38 41.30 4.05
CA ASN A 137 -10.73 41.94 5.21
C ASN A 137 -10.35 43.42 4.97
N LYS A 138 -10.48 43.93 3.74
CA LYS A 138 -10.32 45.36 3.44
C LYS A 138 -11.63 46.14 3.49
N PHE A 139 -12.79 45.47 3.43
CA PHE A 139 -14.08 46.16 3.45
C PHE A 139 -14.49 46.62 4.87
N ASP A 140 -13.93 46.01 5.92
CA ASP A 140 -14.20 46.36 7.32
C ASP A 140 -13.26 47.47 7.87
N ALA A 141 -12.24 47.88 7.11
CA ALA A 141 -11.27 48.88 7.55
C ALA A 141 -11.55 50.32 7.07
N SER A 142 -12.59 50.54 6.24
CA SER A 142 -12.96 51.87 5.73
C SER A 142 -14.16 52.52 6.43
N ASP A 143 -14.86 51.84 7.33
CA ASP A 143 -16.04 52.40 8.03
C ASP A 143 -15.71 52.87 9.47
N LYS A 144 -14.64 53.68 9.62
CA LYS A 144 -14.34 54.39 10.88
C LYS A 144 -13.76 55.79 10.68
N ARG A 145 -14.12 56.50 9.61
CA ARG A 145 -13.84 57.94 9.48
C ARG A 145 -14.97 58.69 8.78
N VAL A 146 -16.07 58.92 9.50
CA VAL A 146 -16.98 60.04 9.23
C VAL A 146 -17.40 60.64 10.58
N VAL A 147 -16.86 61.84 10.82
CA VAL A 147 -17.30 62.96 11.71
C VAL A 147 -17.51 62.66 13.19
#